data_AF-A0A1G1GVR1-F1
#
_entry.id   AF-A0A1G1GVR1-F1
#
_cell.length_a   1.000
_cell.length_b   1.000
_cell.length_c   1.000
_cell.angle_alpha   90.00
_cell.angle_beta   90.00
_cell.angle_gamma   90.00
#
_symmetry.space_group_name_H-M   'P 1'
#
loop_
_entity.id
_entity.type
_entity.pdbx_description
1 polymer ?
#
loop_
_entity_poly.entity_id
_entity_poly.type
_entity_poly.pdbx_seq_one_letter_code
_entity_poly.pdbx_strand_id
1 'polypeptide(L)'
;MKSLIIYFSQTGNTRSMAKCIHDGIMKVTSQCDIKALNEVDIRNLSDYDLVGIGSPVFYLKEPFNVRDFIESLPELNGQHWFIFCTHGNIVGNFFPLTAERLKKKGGIVIGFHHTYANITVPFYPRPSYTSGHPDSHDLEQAKQFGREIAERSVAIKNQNSIPVTPPYPVSSEEWVKESNIFTEELLKQRLPKLSINIDTCIQCHECEENCPVQGIDVQDNPPRIQKPCIFCWRCVTICPTLSIGANWEPLVRMAPANYARYKKELDKAAARGEFRWLVKPESIILDDPLYKKREREVSTKSRDE
;
A
#
# COMPACT_ATOMS: atom_id res chain seq x y z
N MET A 1 -21.85 -15.50 10.48
CA MET A 1 -20.70 -14.64 10.77
C MET A 1 -20.61 -13.62 9.64
N LYS A 2 -20.72 -12.33 9.93
CA LYS A 2 -20.67 -11.27 8.92
C LYS A 2 -19.26 -10.69 8.85
N SER A 3 -18.69 -10.56 7.66
CA SER A 3 -17.32 -10.06 7.48
C SER A 3 -17.30 -8.75 6.68
N LEU A 4 -16.29 -7.91 6.92
CA LEU A 4 -16.00 -6.72 6.11
C LEU A 4 -14.52 -6.70 5.74
N ILE A 5 -14.20 -6.42 4.48
CA ILE A 5 -12.84 -6.09 4.04
C ILE A 5 -12.79 -4.61 3.68
N ILE A 6 -11.98 -3.88 4.43
CA ILE A 6 -11.64 -2.48 4.20
C ILE A 6 -10.29 -2.44 3.49
N TYR A 7 -10.18 -1.67 2.41
CA TYR A 7 -8.89 -1.52 1.73
C TYR A 7 -8.61 -0.08 1.29
N PHE A 8 -7.32 0.28 1.30
CA PHE A 8 -6.80 1.42 0.60
C PHE A 8 -5.91 0.94 -0.56
N SER A 9 -6.12 1.44 -1.78
CA SER A 9 -5.32 1.03 -2.93
C SER A 9 -5.17 2.14 -3.96
N GLN A 10 -3.93 2.42 -4.37
CA GLN A 10 -3.65 3.46 -5.36
C GLN A 10 -3.46 2.93 -6.76
N THR A 11 -2.75 1.82 -6.89
CA THR A 11 -2.44 1.18 -8.18
C THR A 11 -3.34 -0.03 -8.45
N GLY A 12 -4.23 -0.37 -7.52
CA GLY A 12 -5.13 -1.52 -7.62
C GLY A 12 -4.57 -2.82 -7.05
N ASN A 13 -3.27 -2.92 -6.74
CA ASN A 13 -2.66 -4.15 -6.19
C ASN A 13 -3.37 -4.63 -4.92
N THR A 14 -3.51 -3.75 -3.93
CA THR A 14 -4.18 -4.07 -2.67
C THR A 14 -5.67 -4.36 -2.85
N ARG A 15 -6.33 -3.66 -3.78
CA ARG A 15 -7.73 -3.95 -4.14
C ARG A 15 -7.87 -5.36 -4.71
N SER A 16 -6.92 -5.80 -5.54
CA SER A 16 -6.89 -7.18 -6.05
C SER A 16 -6.71 -8.19 -4.91
N MET A 17 -5.85 -7.92 -3.94
CA MET A 17 -5.71 -8.78 -2.74
C MET A 17 -7.02 -8.84 -1.95
N ALA A 18 -7.64 -7.69 -1.70
CA ALA A 18 -8.91 -7.60 -0.99
C ALA A 18 -10.00 -8.44 -1.66
N LYS A 19 -10.10 -8.41 -3.00
CA LYS A 19 -11.03 -9.24 -3.78
C LYS A 19 -10.75 -10.74 -3.63
N CYS A 20 -9.48 -11.16 -3.72
CA CYS A 20 -9.13 -12.56 -3.54
C CYS A 20 -9.45 -13.06 -2.11
N ILE A 21 -9.08 -12.28 -1.09
CA ILE A 21 -9.39 -12.59 0.31
C ILE A 21 -10.92 -12.68 0.51
N HIS A 22 -11.67 -11.73 -0.04
CA HIS A 22 -13.14 -11.75 -0.04
C HIS A 22 -13.67 -13.07 -0.61
N ASP A 23 -13.17 -13.49 -1.78
CA ASP A 23 -13.63 -14.73 -2.42
C ASP A 23 -13.34 -15.96 -1.57
N GLY A 24 -12.23 -15.96 -0.83
CA GLY A 24 -11.90 -16.98 0.17
C GLY A 24 -12.89 -17.01 1.33
N ILE A 25 -13.18 -15.85 1.95
CA ILE A 25 -14.14 -15.72 3.05
C ILE A 25 -15.54 -16.18 2.61
N MET A 26 -15.96 -15.80 1.40
CA MET A 26 -17.27 -16.16 0.86
C MET A 26 -17.48 -17.67 0.75
N LYS A 27 -16.42 -18.48 0.62
CA LYS A 27 -16.51 -19.95 0.64
C LYS A 27 -16.86 -20.54 2.01
N VAL A 28 -16.70 -19.76 3.09
CA VAL A 28 -16.92 -20.22 4.47
C VAL A 28 -18.23 -19.68 5.02
N THR A 29 -18.50 -18.39 4.87
CA THR A 29 -19.65 -17.74 5.56
C THR A 29 -20.73 -17.21 4.63
N SER A 30 -20.47 -17.17 3.31
CA SER A 30 -21.35 -16.54 2.30
C SER A 30 -21.74 -15.08 2.60
N GLN A 31 -21.07 -14.41 3.54
CA GLN A 31 -21.35 -13.04 3.96
C GLN A 31 -20.03 -12.28 4.17
N CYS A 32 -19.64 -11.50 3.17
CA CYS A 32 -18.48 -10.63 3.23
C CYS A 32 -18.74 -9.38 2.41
N ASP A 33 -18.72 -8.21 3.05
CA ASP A 33 -18.71 -6.94 2.35
C ASP A 33 -17.25 -6.56 2.01
N ILE A 34 -17.07 -5.78 0.94
CA ILE A 34 -15.78 -5.21 0.56
C ILE A 34 -15.98 -3.72 0.25
N LYS A 35 -15.20 -2.86 0.89
CA LYS A 35 -15.32 -1.39 0.78
C LYS A 35 -13.96 -0.73 0.68
N ALA A 36 -13.85 0.31 -0.14
CA ALA A 36 -12.69 1.19 -0.08
C ALA A 36 -12.72 1.98 1.25
N LEU A 37 -11.54 2.37 1.75
CA LEU A 37 -11.38 3.05 3.04
C LEU A 37 -12.31 4.28 3.22
N ASN A 38 -12.48 5.07 2.16
CA ASN A 38 -13.31 6.29 2.14
C ASN A 38 -14.83 6.02 2.01
N GLU A 39 -15.24 4.77 1.80
CA GLU A 39 -16.65 4.36 1.68
C GLU A 39 -17.16 3.69 2.98
N VAL A 40 -16.30 3.55 3.99
CA VAL A 40 -16.65 2.89 5.24
C VAL A 40 -17.37 3.86 6.17
N ASP A 41 -18.60 3.50 6.55
CA ASP A 41 -19.28 4.10 7.69
C ASP A 41 -18.86 3.38 8.97
N ILE A 42 -17.99 4.02 9.76
CA ILE A 42 -17.43 3.44 10.98
C ILE A 42 -18.48 3.16 12.07
N ARG A 43 -19.66 3.79 11.99
CA ARG A 43 -20.75 3.60 12.97
C ARG A 43 -21.38 2.21 12.91
N ASN A 44 -21.28 1.56 11.75
CA ASN A 44 -21.86 0.23 11.52
C ASN A 44 -20.81 -0.88 11.61
N LEU A 45 -19.59 -0.59 12.09
CA LEU A 45 -18.54 -1.60 12.19
C LEU A 45 -18.88 -2.71 13.17
N SER A 46 -19.65 -2.43 14.22
CA SER A 46 -20.09 -3.44 15.20
C SER A 46 -20.99 -4.53 14.61
N ASP A 47 -21.56 -4.31 13.42
CA ASP A 47 -22.40 -5.31 12.74
C ASP A 47 -21.58 -6.48 12.16
N TYR A 48 -20.25 -6.34 12.12
CA TYR A 48 -19.34 -7.33 11.58
C TYR A 48 -18.65 -8.11 12.69
N ASP A 49 -18.51 -9.41 12.51
CA ASP A 49 -17.78 -10.29 13.42
C ASP A 49 -16.28 -10.29 13.11
N LEU A 50 -15.93 -10.19 11.81
CA LEU A 50 -14.57 -10.22 11.29
C LEU A 50 -14.33 -9.04 10.37
N VAL A 51 -13.31 -8.22 10.68
CA VAL A 51 -12.95 -7.06 9.84
C VAL A 51 -11.50 -7.19 9.36
N GLY A 52 -11.31 -7.09 8.05
CA GLY A 52 -10.00 -6.97 7.43
C GLY A 52 -9.66 -5.53 7.13
N ILE A 53 -8.44 -5.09 7.42
CA ILE A 53 -7.92 -3.82 6.89
C ILE A 53 -6.63 -4.05 6.11
N GLY A 54 -6.55 -3.48 4.91
CA GLY A 54 -5.32 -3.57 4.14
C GLY A 54 -4.99 -2.38 3.28
N SER A 55 -3.68 -2.20 3.07
CA SER A 55 -3.14 -1.05 2.32
C SER A 55 -1.81 -1.40 1.65
N PRO A 56 -1.31 -0.59 0.72
CA PRO A 56 0.10 -0.61 0.39
C PRO A 56 0.95 -0.24 1.61
N VAL A 57 2.21 -0.69 1.63
CA VAL A 57 3.23 -0.20 2.59
C VAL A 57 3.89 1.05 2.01
N PHE A 58 3.80 2.17 2.72
CA PHE A 58 4.53 3.41 2.40
C PHE A 58 5.52 3.73 3.50
N TYR A 59 6.76 4.04 3.12
CA TYR A 59 7.80 4.44 4.07
C TYR A 59 7.92 3.47 5.25
N LEU A 60 7.84 2.16 4.96
CA LEU A 60 7.98 1.08 5.94
C LEU A 60 6.86 1.04 7.00
N LYS A 61 5.69 1.63 6.69
CA LYS A 61 4.49 1.73 7.55
C LYS A 61 3.20 1.72 6.73
N GLU A 62 2.07 1.75 7.42
CA GLU A 62 0.78 2.08 6.85
C GLU A 62 0.74 3.55 6.33
N PRO A 63 0.00 3.83 5.24
CA PRO A 63 -0.20 5.20 4.77
C PRO A 63 -0.91 6.05 5.84
N PHE A 64 -0.60 7.34 5.90
CA PHE A 64 -1.14 8.22 6.95
C PHE A 64 -2.68 8.25 6.98
N ASN A 65 -3.35 8.26 5.84
CA ASN A 65 -4.82 8.18 5.80
C ASN A 65 -5.39 6.86 6.36
N VAL A 66 -4.63 5.75 6.29
CA VAL A 66 -5.01 4.47 6.89
C VAL A 66 -4.77 4.49 8.40
N ARG A 67 -3.65 5.06 8.84
CA ARG A 67 -3.38 5.31 10.27
C ARG A 67 -4.51 6.14 10.88
N ASP A 68 -4.81 7.28 10.28
CA ASP A 68 -5.80 8.24 10.78
C ASP A 68 -7.20 7.59 10.82
N PHE A 69 -7.53 6.76 9.82
CA PHE A 69 -8.74 5.95 9.84
C PHE A 69 -8.80 5.00 11.05
N ILE A 70 -7.74 4.21 11.30
CA ILE A 70 -7.71 3.28 12.44
C ILE A 70 -7.82 4.05 13.77
N GLU A 71 -7.15 5.19 13.86
CA GLU A 71 -7.18 6.05 15.05
C GLU A 71 -8.56 6.70 15.27
N SER A 72 -9.34 6.89 14.21
CA SER A 72 -10.73 7.38 14.28
C SER A 72 -11.76 6.32 14.68
N LEU A 73 -11.39 5.03 14.69
CA LEU A 73 -12.32 3.95 15.00
C LEU A 73 -12.91 4.09 16.42
N PRO A 74 -14.18 3.68 16.63
CA PRO A 74 -14.76 3.55 17.95
C PRO A 74 -14.11 2.38 18.72
N GLU A 75 -14.54 2.16 19.96
CA GLU A 75 -14.23 0.92 20.69
C GLU A 75 -14.74 -0.31 19.92
N LEU A 76 -13.87 -1.30 19.75
CA LEU A 76 -14.08 -2.48 18.92
C LEU A 76 -14.58 -3.69 19.73
N ASN A 77 -14.60 -3.61 21.07
CA ASN A 77 -15.23 -4.58 21.97
C ASN A 77 -14.90 -6.05 21.69
N GLY A 78 -13.61 -6.35 21.42
CA GLY A 78 -13.16 -7.71 21.16
C GLY A 78 -13.42 -8.24 19.74
N GLN A 79 -13.90 -7.39 18.82
CA GLN A 79 -14.10 -7.75 17.40
C GLN A 79 -12.84 -8.39 16.81
N HIS A 80 -13.02 -9.39 15.95
CA HIS A 80 -11.89 -10.04 15.28
C HIS A 80 -11.41 -9.20 14.10
N TRP A 81 -10.10 -9.05 14.01
CA TRP A 81 -9.44 -8.32 12.94
C TRP A 81 -8.39 -9.16 12.23
N PHE A 82 -8.19 -8.89 10.95
CA PHE A 82 -6.99 -9.30 10.25
C PHE A 82 -6.39 -8.14 9.46
N ILE A 83 -5.09 -8.19 9.24
CA ILE A 83 -4.34 -7.12 8.59
C ILE A 83 -3.72 -7.66 7.31
N PHE A 84 -3.82 -6.95 6.20
CA PHE A 84 -3.11 -7.35 4.99
C PHE A 84 -2.41 -6.20 4.29
N CYS A 85 -1.33 -6.48 3.55
CA CYS A 85 -0.66 -5.45 2.79
C CYS A 85 -0.10 -5.91 1.46
N THR A 86 0.13 -4.94 0.58
CA THR A 86 0.96 -5.10 -0.60
C THR A 86 2.21 -4.26 -0.46
N HIS A 87 3.38 -4.79 -0.80
CA HIS A 87 4.64 -4.07 -0.60
C HIS A 87 5.65 -4.34 -1.71
N GLY A 88 6.58 -3.40 -1.87
CA GLY A 88 7.58 -3.48 -2.92
C GLY A 88 8.80 -4.29 -2.57
N ASN A 89 9.27 -4.23 -1.32
CA ASN A 89 10.50 -4.91 -0.89
C ASN A 89 10.41 -5.26 0.61
N ILE A 90 10.23 -4.26 1.47
CA ILE A 90 10.29 -4.39 2.94
C ILE A 90 8.98 -3.91 3.54
N VAL A 91 8.42 -4.70 4.46
CA VAL A 91 7.19 -4.36 5.19
C VAL A 91 7.43 -3.38 6.34
N GLY A 92 8.62 -3.40 6.93
CA GLY A 92 8.99 -2.50 8.02
C GLY A 92 8.19 -2.76 9.30
N ASN A 93 7.65 -1.68 9.86
CA ASN A 93 6.81 -1.70 11.06
C ASN A 93 5.31 -1.80 10.76
N PHE A 94 4.91 -2.03 9.50
CA PHE A 94 3.51 -2.04 9.08
C PHE A 94 2.61 -2.89 10.00
N PHE A 95 2.94 -4.18 10.15
CA PHE A 95 2.14 -5.10 10.95
C PHE A 95 2.13 -4.78 12.45
N PRO A 96 3.29 -4.64 13.14
CA PRO A 96 3.27 -4.37 14.57
C PRO A 96 2.54 -3.07 14.91
N LEU A 97 2.74 -2.00 14.14
CA LEU A 97 2.10 -0.71 14.38
C LEU A 97 0.60 -0.72 14.08
N THR A 98 0.17 -1.37 12.99
CA THR A 98 -1.25 -1.50 12.67
C THR A 98 -1.99 -2.35 13.71
N ALA A 99 -1.38 -3.47 14.11
CA ALA A 99 -1.94 -4.35 15.13
C ALA A 99 -2.02 -3.69 16.51
N GLU A 100 -0.99 -2.95 16.92
CA GLU A 100 -0.99 -2.21 18.18
C GLU A 100 -2.13 -1.19 18.23
N ARG A 101 -2.38 -0.46 17.13
CA ARG A 101 -3.48 0.51 17.06
C ARG A 101 -4.85 -0.14 17.17
N LEU A 102 -5.08 -1.24 16.44
CA LEU A 102 -6.33 -1.99 16.55
C LEU A 102 -6.52 -2.55 17.97
N LYS A 103 -5.45 -3.05 18.59
CA LYS A 103 -5.47 -3.54 19.97
C LYS A 103 -5.81 -2.43 20.97
N LYS A 104 -5.26 -1.22 20.78
CA LYS A 104 -5.60 -0.04 21.62
C LYS A 104 -7.07 0.36 21.54
N LYS A 105 -7.75 0.01 20.43
CA LYS A 105 -9.20 0.18 20.24
C LYS A 105 -10.01 -1.03 20.73
N GLY A 106 -9.39 -2.00 21.40
CA GLY A 106 -10.07 -3.20 21.89
C GLY A 106 -10.30 -4.29 20.84
N GLY A 107 -9.70 -4.19 19.64
CA GLY A 107 -9.79 -5.22 18.60
C GLY A 107 -8.80 -6.36 18.83
N ILE A 108 -9.14 -7.56 18.34
CA ILE A 108 -8.30 -8.75 18.44
C ILE A 108 -7.79 -9.14 17.06
N VAL A 109 -6.50 -8.93 16.80
CA VAL A 109 -5.89 -9.34 15.53
C VAL A 109 -5.59 -10.83 15.55
N ILE A 110 -6.27 -11.59 14.67
CA ILE A 110 -6.24 -13.05 14.60
C ILE A 110 -5.55 -13.57 13.34
N GLY A 111 -5.05 -12.71 12.46
CA GLY A 111 -4.36 -13.13 11.24
C GLY A 111 -3.77 -11.97 10.45
N PHE A 112 -2.85 -12.31 9.54
CA PHE A 112 -2.34 -11.36 8.57
C PHE A 112 -1.98 -12.00 7.24
N HIS A 113 -1.87 -11.18 6.20
CA HIS A 113 -1.36 -11.58 4.89
C HIS A 113 -0.48 -10.48 4.28
N HIS A 114 0.57 -10.83 3.55
CA HIS A 114 1.30 -9.85 2.75
C HIS A 114 1.64 -10.39 1.39
N THR A 115 1.73 -9.47 0.43
CA THR A 115 2.01 -9.82 -0.95
C THR A 115 3.00 -8.85 -1.55
N TYR A 116 4.03 -9.37 -2.22
CA TYR A 116 4.89 -8.53 -3.04
C TYR A 116 4.06 -7.92 -4.18
N ALA A 117 4.34 -6.68 -4.55
CA ALA A 117 3.58 -6.00 -5.56
C ALA A 117 4.42 -4.99 -6.33
N ASN A 118 4.02 -4.78 -7.58
CA ASN A 118 4.63 -3.83 -8.45
C ASN A 118 4.59 -2.40 -7.88
N ILE A 119 5.72 -1.70 -7.90
CA ILE A 119 5.84 -0.34 -7.35
C ILE A 119 5.82 0.73 -8.45
N THR A 120 5.24 1.88 -8.12
CA THR A 120 5.16 3.06 -9.00
C THR A 120 5.78 4.27 -8.32
N VAL A 121 7.10 4.24 -8.15
CA VAL A 121 7.87 5.32 -7.51
C VAL A 121 8.60 6.11 -8.61
N PRO A 122 8.36 7.42 -8.79
CA PRO A 122 8.86 8.17 -9.94
C PRO A 122 10.37 8.09 -10.15
N PHE A 123 11.14 8.11 -9.07
CA PHE A 123 12.61 8.17 -9.07
C PHE A 123 13.28 6.79 -8.96
N TYR A 124 12.53 5.70 -9.06
CA TYR A 124 13.06 4.34 -9.10
C TYR A 124 12.98 3.72 -10.49
N PRO A 125 13.86 2.77 -10.82
CA PRO A 125 13.93 2.15 -12.13
C PRO A 125 12.69 1.32 -12.47
N ARG A 126 12.42 1.19 -13.78
CA ARG A 126 11.29 0.44 -14.33
C ARG A 126 11.76 -0.50 -15.47
N PRO A 127 11.67 -1.84 -15.31
CA PRO A 127 11.04 -2.57 -14.21
C PRO A 127 11.77 -2.42 -12.87
N SER A 128 11.02 -2.54 -11.77
CA SER A 128 11.55 -2.76 -10.41
C SER A 128 11.73 -4.26 -10.13
N TYR A 129 12.39 -4.61 -9.03
CA TYR A 129 12.58 -5.99 -8.59
C TYR A 129 11.29 -6.80 -8.45
N THR A 130 10.19 -6.14 -8.07
CA THR A 130 8.87 -6.74 -7.86
C THR A 130 7.91 -6.51 -9.01
N SER A 131 8.39 -6.08 -10.18
CA SER A 131 7.53 -6.01 -11.37
C SER A 131 7.04 -7.39 -11.75
N GLY A 132 5.77 -7.49 -12.12
CA GLY A 132 5.08 -8.77 -12.38
C GLY A 132 4.24 -9.24 -11.20
N HIS A 133 4.55 -8.83 -9.97
CA HIS A 133 3.72 -9.12 -8.81
C HIS A 133 2.60 -8.06 -8.60
N PRO A 134 1.47 -8.40 -7.96
CA PRO A 134 1.06 -9.76 -7.67
C PRO A 134 0.73 -10.53 -8.97
N ASP A 135 1.20 -11.76 -9.08
CA ASP A 135 0.82 -12.69 -10.15
C ASP A 135 -0.25 -13.69 -9.68
N SER A 136 -0.62 -14.65 -10.52
CA SER A 136 -1.66 -15.63 -10.20
C SER A 136 -1.39 -16.47 -8.95
N HIS A 137 -0.12 -16.76 -8.64
CA HIS A 137 0.22 -17.51 -7.43
C HIS A 137 -0.06 -16.66 -6.19
N ASP A 138 0.35 -15.39 -6.24
CA ASP A 138 0.14 -14.45 -5.16
C ASP A 138 -1.36 -14.21 -4.90
N LEU A 139 -2.17 -14.14 -5.96
CA LEU A 139 -3.63 -14.04 -5.89
C LEU A 139 -4.27 -15.26 -5.20
N GLU A 140 -3.80 -16.47 -5.50
CA GLU A 140 -4.35 -17.69 -4.92
C GLU A 140 -3.97 -17.80 -3.42
N GLN A 141 -2.76 -17.38 -3.03
CA GLN A 141 -2.39 -17.32 -1.61
C GLN A 141 -3.28 -16.35 -0.82
N ALA A 142 -3.62 -15.20 -1.39
CA ALA A 142 -4.54 -14.25 -0.76
C ALA A 142 -5.95 -14.84 -0.60
N LYS A 143 -6.42 -15.59 -1.60
CA LYS A 143 -7.71 -16.29 -1.53
C LYS A 143 -7.72 -17.41 -0.49
N GLN A 144 -6.68 -18.22 -0.45
CA GLN A 144 -6.52 -19.27 0.56
C GLN A 144 -6.48 -18.68 1.97
N PHE A 145 -5.76 -17.57 2.17
CA PHE A 145 -5.77 -16.85 3.44
C PHE A 145 -7.19 -16.38 3.83
N GLY A 146 -7.98 -15.87 2.88
CA GLY A 146 -9.37 -15.48 3.11
C GLY A 146 -10.23 -16.61 3.66
N ARG A 147 -10.05 -17.83 3.16
CA ARG A 147 -10.73 -19.02 3.70
C ARG A 147 -10.27 -19.32 5.13
N GLU A 148 -8.96 -19.39 5.35
CA GLU A 148 -8.37 -19.74 6.65
C GLU A 148 -8.76 -18.76 7.76
N ILE A 149 -8.78 -17.46 7.46
CA ILE A 149 -9.10 -16.44 8.45
C ILE A 149 -10.58 -16.45 8.84
N ALA A 150 -11.46 -16.79 7.90
CA ALA A 150 -12.88 -16.98 8.17
C ALA A 150 -13.12 -18.23 9.04
N GLU A 151 -12.51 -19.37 8.70
CA GLU A 151 -12.57 -20.60 9.50
C GLU A 151 -12.05 -20.37 10.93
N ARG A 152 -10.92 -19.65 11.06
CA ARG A 152 -10.35 -19.28 12.36
C ARG A 152 -11.30 -18.42 13.19
N SER A 153 -11.88 -17.37 12.58
CA SER A 153 -12.82 -16.48 13.28
C SER A 153 -14.06 -17.24 13.78
N VAL A 154 -14.61 -18.15 12.96
CA VAL A 154 -15.72 -19.02 13.35
C VAL A 154 -15.34 -19.94 14.52
N ALA A 155 -14.17 -20.57 14.44
CA ALA A 155 -13.70 -21.47 15.50
C ALA A 155 -13.52 -20.74 16.84
N ILE A 156 -12.97 -19.52 16.82
CA ILE A 156 -12.81 -18.67 18.01
C ILE A 156 -14.19 -18.29 18.59
N LYS A 157 -15.13 -17.85 17.74
CA LYS A 157 -16.48 -17.47 18.19
C LYS A 157 -17.24 -18.63 18.83
N ASN A 158 -17.01 -19.85 18.33
CA ASN A 158 -17.60 -21.08 18.87
C ASN A 158 -16.83 -21.64 20.08
N GLN A 159 -15.84 -20.93 20.62
CA GLN A 159 -14.99 -21.35 21.75
C GLN A 159 -14.21 -22.66 21.49
N ASN A 160 -14.07 -23.04 20.23
CA ASN A 160 -13.27 -24.20 19.81
C ASN A 160 -11.78 -23.84 19.66
N SER A 161 -11.44 -22.56 19.75
CA SER A 161 -10.08 -22.04 19.70
C SER A 161 -9.97 -20.74 20.48
N ILE A 162 -8.77 -20.45 21.00
CA ILE A 162 -8.47 -19.18 21.66
C ILE A 162 -7.92 -18.21 20.60
N PRO A 163 -8.28 -16.92 20.63
CA PRO A 163 -7.65 -15.95 19.74
C PRO A 163 -6.14 -15.90 19.99
N VAL A 164 -5.35 -16.26 18.99
CA VAL A 164 -3.89 -16.13 19.00
C VAL A 164 -3.48 -15.09 18.00
N THR A 165 -2.81 -14.05 18.49
CA THR A 165 -2.13 -13.09 17.60
C THR A 165 -0.92 -13.78 16.99
N PRO A 166 -0.86 -13.94 15.66
CA PRO A 166 0.28 -14.59 15.02
C PRO A 166 1.56 -13.75 15.17
N PRO A 167 2.75 -14.37 15.17
CA PRO A 167 3.99 -13.61 15.08
C PRO A 167 4.05 -12.92 13.72
N TYR A 168 4.07 -11.60 13.71
CA TYR A 168 4.19 -10.81 12.49
C TYR A 168 5.58 -10.96 11.86
N PRO A 169 5.72 -10.76 10.54
CA PRO A 169 7.04 -10.64 9.94
C PRO A 169 7.73 -9.41 10.53
N VAL A 170 8.88 -9.63 11.19
CA VAL A 170 9.69 -8.57 11.79
C VAL A 170 10.82 -8.24 10.84
N SER A 171 10.89 -6.97 10.42
CA SER A 171 12.03 -6.47 9.64
C SER A 171 13.27 -6.33 10.53
N SER A 172 14.47 -6.31 9.95
CA SER A 172 15.71 -6.10 10.73
C SER A 172 15.66 -4.80 11.55
N GLU A 173 16.45 -4.72 12.62
CA GLU A 173 16.55 -3.53 13.48
C GLU A 173 16.83 -2.25 12.69
N GLU A 174 17.64 -2.35 11.63
CA GLU A 174 17.94 -1.25 10.72
C GLU A 174 16.67 -0.69 10.05
N TRP A 175 15.83 -1.56 9.48
CA TRP A 175 14.57 -1.17 8.83
C TRP A 175 13.54 -0.66 9.83
N VAL A 176 13.53 -1.21 11.05
CA VAL A 176 12.66 -0.72 12.14
C VAL A 176 13.07 0.71 12.55
N LYS A 177 14.37 0.98 12.70
CA LYS A 177 14.89 2.33 12.98
C LYS A 177 14.56 3.31 11.86
N GLU A 178 14.78 2.91 10.60
CA GLU A 178 14.46 3.74 9.44
C GLU A 178 12.95 4.03 9.33
N SER A 179 12.11 3.03 9.58
CA SER A 179 10.67 3.21 9.67
C SER A 179 10.33 4.27 10.73
N ASN A 180 10.89 4.19 11.93
CA ASN A 180 10.64 5.17 13.01
C ASN A 180 11.05 6.60 12.62
N ILE A 181 12.10 6.75 11.82
CA ILE A 181 12.56 8.05 11.32
C ILE A 181 11.57 8.68 10.33
N PHE A 182 10.88 7.88 9.50
CA PHE A 182 9.87 8.38 8.56
C PHE A 182 8.57 8.82 9.26
N THR A 183 8.62 10.00 9.88
CA THR A 183 7.44 10.73 10.35
C THR A 183 6.87 11.63 9.25
N GLU A 184 5.63 12.07 9.41
CA GLU A 184 4.98 12.96 8.45
C GLU A 184 5.73 14.29 8.30
N GLU A 185 6.22 14.84 9.41
CA GLU A 185 7.01 16.08 9.44
C GLU A 185 8.33 15.90 8.69
N LEU A 186 9.05 14.80 8.94
CA LEU A 186 10.33 14.56 8.27
C LEU A 186 10.13 14.34 6.77
N LEU A 187 9.12 13.56 6.38
CA LEU A 187 8.79 13.36 4.97
C LEU A 187 8.44 14.69 4.30
N LYS A 188 7.64 15.55 4.95
CA LYS A 188 7.31 16.89 4.46
C LYS A 188 8.54 17.78 4.27
N GLN A 189 9.56 17.63 5.13
CA GLN A 189 10.81 18.39 5.06
C GLN A 189 11.78 17.84 4.01
N ARG A 190 11.88 16.51 3.88
CA ARG A 190 12.93 15.84 3.09
C ARG A 190 12.50 15.49 1.67
N LEU A 191 11.22 15.24 1.44
CA LEU A 191 10.74 14.87 0.12
C LEU A 191 10.54 16.09 -0.78
N PRO A 192 10.76 15.94 -2.10
CA PRO A 192 10.61 17.03 -3.05
C PRO A 192 9.22 17.66 -2.99
N LYS A 193 9.19 19.00 -3.10
CA LYS A 193 7.96 19.75 -3.32
C LYS A 193 7.50 19.54 -4.76
N LEU A 194 6.24 19.15 -4.91
CA LEU A 194 5.61 19.03 -6.21
C LEU A 194 5.11 20.41 -6.67
N SER A 195 5.19 20.66 -7.97
CA SER A 195 4.54 21.80 -8.62
C SER A 195 3.69 21.32 -9.80
N ILE A 196 2.69 22.11 -10.17
CA ILE A 196 1.88 21.93 -11.37
C ILE A 196 2.36 22.96 -12.39
N ASN A 197 2.86 22.51 -13.54
CA ASN A 197 3.14 23.37 -14.68
C ASN A 197 1.82 23.75 -15.36
N ILE A 198 1.41 25.01 -15.20
CA ILE A 198 0.15 25.53 -15.75
C ILE A 198 0.14 25.57 -17.28
N ASP A 199 1.31 25.71 -17.92
CA ASP A 199 1.40 25.83 -19.38
C ASP A 199 1.12 24.50 -20.09
N THR A 200 1.38 23.38 -19.41
CA THR A 200 1.13 22.03 -19.95
C THR A 200 -0.07 21.34 -19.31
N CYS A 201 -0.64 21.92 -18.26
CA CYS A 201 -1.77 21.32 -17.56
C CYS A 201 -3.07 21.52 -18.36
N ILE A 202 -3.69 20.42 -18.76
CA ILE A 202 -4.97 20.43 -19.49
C ILE A 202 -6.19 20.43 -18.55
N GLN A 203 -6.00 20.64 -17.25
CA GLN A 203 -7.06 20.65 -16.22
C GLN A 203 -8.00 19.44 -16.29
N CYS A 204 -7.47 18.24 -16.56
CA CYS A 204 -8.26 17.01 -16.62
C CYS A 204 -8.72 16.46 -15.25
N HIS A 205 -8.32 17.09 -14.14
CA HIS A 205 -8.65 16.71 -12.76
C HIS A 205 -8.21 15.31 -12.28
N GLU A 206 -7.61 14.47 -13.12
CA GLU A 206 -7.14 13.11 -12.75
C GLU A 206 -6.29 13.06 -11.47
N CYS A 207 -5.38 14.02 -11.29
CA CYS A 207 -4.53 14.09 -10.11
C CYS A 207 -5.31 14.43 -8.82
N GLU A 208 -6.34 15.26 -8.95
CA GLU A 208 -7.21 15.73 -7.87
C GLU A 208 -8.20 14.65 -7.47
N GLU A 209 -8.91 14.06 -8.43
CA GLU A 209 -9.88 12.99 -8.23
C GLU A 209 -9.24 11.73 -7.61
N ASN A 210 -7.99 11.45 -7.97
CA ASN A 210 -7.23 10.32 -7.43
C ASN A 210 -6.39 10.70 -6.19
N CYS A 211 -6.56 11.90 -5.63
CA CYS A 211 -5.86 12.30 -4.41
C CYS A 211 -6.58 11.75 -3.17
N PRO A 212 -6.01 10.79 -2.43
CA PRO A 212 -6.70 10.10 -1.34
C PRO A 212 -6.96 10.97 -0.11
N VAL A 213 -6.39 12.18 -0.09
CA VAL A 213 -6.49 13.15 1.00
C VAL A 213 -6.90 14.53 0.50
N GLN A 214 -7.46 14.62 -0.72
CA GLN A 214 -8.00 15.88 -1.28
C GLN A 214 -6.99 17.05 -1.21
N GLY A 215 -5.71 16.72 -1.39
CA GLY A 215 -4.57 17.61 -1.21
C GLY A 215 -4.22 18.46 -2.41
N ILE A 216 -5.04 18.40 -3.46
CA ILE A 216 -4.84 19.03 -4.75
C ILE A 216 -6.12 19.77 -5.10
N ASP A 217 -5.97 20.98 -5.64
CA ASP A 217 -7.03 21.75 -6.28
C ASP A 217 -6.39 22.41 -7.50
N VAL A 218 -6.80 21.95 -8.68
CA VAL A 218 -6.21 22.42 -9.96
C VAL A 218 -6.80 23.75 -10.42
N GLN A 219 -7.90 24.21 -9.80
CA GLN A 219 -8.57 25.46 -10.13
C GLN A 219 -8.14 26.63 -9.24
N ASP A 220 -7.54 26.34 -8.08
CA ASP A 220 -6.94 27.34 -7.19
C ASP A 220 -5.87 28.19 -7.90
N ASN A 221 -5.64 29.41 -7.43
CA ASN A 221 -4.66 30.34 -8.04
C ASN A 221 -3.62 30.86 -7.04
N PRO A 222 -2.38 30.34 -7.06
CA PRO A 222 -1.88 29.24 -7.91
C PRO A 222 -2.46 27.87 -7.48
N PRO A 223 -2.43 26.84 -8.35
CA PRO A 223 -2.96 25.51 -8.03
C PRO A 223 -2.41 24.97 -6.71
N ARG A 224 -3.31 24.50 -5.84
CA ARG A 224 -2.95 23.90 -4.56
C ARG A 224 -2.46 22.48 -4.80
N ILE A 225 -1.32 22.13 -4.23
CA ILE A 225 -0.77 20.78 -4.27
C ILE A 225 -0.05 20.45 -2.96
N GLN A 226 -0.09 19.18 -2.56
CA GLN A 226 0.48 18.65 -1.32
C GLN A 226 -0.07 19.29 -0.03
N LYS A 227 -1.35 19.67 0.01
CA LYS A 227 -1.98 20.28 1.19
C LYS A 227 -3.38 19.71 1.45
N PRO A 228 -3.54 18.58 2.18
CA PRO A 228 -2.50 17.71 2.78
C PRO A 228 -1.84 16.73 1.78
N CYS A 229 -0.88 15.90 2.22
CA CYS A 229 -0.21 14.92 1.35
C CYS A 229 0.24 13.68 2.12
N ILE A 230 0.04 12.50 1.53
CA ILE A 230 0.58 11.23 2.05
C ILE A 230 1.78 10.71 1.25
N PHE A 231 2.37 11.57 0.41
CA PHE A 231 3.59 11.32 -0.38
C PHE A 231 3.55 10.06 -1.24
N CYS A 232 2.40 9.75 -1.81
CA CYS A 232 2.22 8.49 -2.51
C CYS A 232 2.54 8.54 -4.02
N TRP A 233 2.82 9.73 -4.55
CA TRP A 233 3.22 9.96 -5.95
C TRP A 233 2.18 9.60 -7.01
N ARG A 234 0.94 9.29 -6.62
CA ARG A 234 -0.14 8.98 -7.57
C ARG A 234 -0.41 10.13 -8.52
N CYS A 235 -0.46 11.38 -8.05
CA CYS A 235 -0.67 12.57 -8.88
C CYS A 235 0.40 12.72 -9.97
N VAL A 236 1.67 12.44 -9.65
CA VAL A 236 2.77 12.46 -10.62
C VAL A 236 2.56 11.38 -11.66
N THR A 237 2.27 10.14 -11.23
CA THR A 237 2.23 8.97 -12.11
C THR A 237 0.96 8.88 -12.97
N ILE A 238 -0.13 9.55 -12.58
CA ILE A 238 -1.39 9.56 -13.34
C ILE A 238 -1.51 10.75 -14.31
N CYS A 239 -0.78 11.86 -14.08
CA CYS A 239 -0.90 13.05 -14.91
C CYS A 239 -0.51 12.75 -16.38
N PRO A 240 -1.43 12.87 -17.35
CA PRO A 240 -1.21 12.44 -18.73
C PRO A 240 -0.20 13.33 -19.49
N THR A 241 -0.15 14.61 -19.14
CA THR A 241 0.72 15.62 -19.76
C THR A 241 2.03 15.85 -18.99
N LEU A 242 2.29 15.04 -17.95
CA LEU A 242 3.46 15.17 -17.07
C LEU A 242 3.61 16.56 -16.42
N SER A 243 2.50 17.28 -16.25
CA SER A 243 2.49 18.62 -15.66
C SER A 243 2.81 18.66 -14.17
N ILE A 244 2.80 17.51 -13.48
CA ILE A 244 3.16 17.43 -12.06
C ILE A 244 4.58 16.88 -11.92
N GLY A 245 5.49 17.71 -11.44
CA GLY A 245 6.90 17.39 -11.34
C GLY A 245 7.55 17.91 -10.06
N ALA A 246 8.81 17.52 -9.88
CA ALA A 246 9.71 18.03 -8.85
C ALA A 246 11.16 17.80 -9.28
N ASN A 247 12.11 18.33 -8.51
CA ASN A 247 13.51 17.94 -8.66
C ASN A 247 13.72 16.52 -8.08
N TRP A 248 13.81 15.53 -8.97
CA TRP A 248 14.00 14.13 -8.62
C TRP A 248 15.47 13.74 -8.38
N GLU A 249 16.44 14.55 -8.80
CA GLU A 249 17.85 14.18 -8.82
C GLU A 249 18.40 13.66 -7.48
N PRO A 250 18.09 14.27 -6.31
CA PRO A 250 18.62 13.77 -5.05
C PRO A 250 18.15 12.35 -4.75
N LEU A 251 16.91 12.01 -5.08
CA LEU A 251 16.34 10.69 -4.84
C LEU A 251 16.82 9.66 -5.86
N VAL A 252 17.02 10.06 -7.13
CA VAL A 252 17.63 9.22 -8.16
C VAL A 252 19.04 8.81 -7.75
N ARG A 253 19.86 9.75 -7.24
CA ARG A 253 21.22 9.44 -6.75
C ARG A 253 21.24 8.43 -5.60
N MET A 254 20.17 8.35 -4.81
CA MET A 254 20.06 7.38 -3.72
C MET A 254 19.52 6.01 -4.18
N ALA A 255 18.93 5.92 -5.37
CA ALA A 255 18.27 4.71 -5.84
C ALA A 255 19.22 3.49 -5.89
N PRO A 256 20.48 3.59 -6.39
CA PRO A 256 21.37 2.43 -6.42
C PRO A 256 21.69 1.85 -5.04
N ALA A 257 21.98 2.70 -4.05
CA ALA A 257 22.26 2.27 -2.68
C ALA A 257 21.03 1.61 -2.03
N ASN A 258 19.84 2.18 -2.25
CA ASN A 258 18.59 1.61 -1.76
C ASN A 258 18.28 0.25 -2.42
N TYR A 259 18.47 0.14 -3.73
CA TYR A 259 18.25 -1.11 -4.47
C TYR A 259 19.22 -2.20 -4.02
N ALA A 260 20.48 -1.89 -3.73
CA ALA A 260 21.42 -2.85 -3.17
C ALA A 260 20.92 -3.41 -1.81
N ARG A 261 20.40 -2.54 -0.94
CA ARG A 261 19.80 -2.95 0.36
C ARG A 261 18.54 -3.79 0.15
N TYR A 262 17.65 -3.39 -0.75
CA TYR A 262 16.43 -4.16 -1.07
C TYR A 262 16.73 -5.53 -1.66
N LYS A 263 17.71 -5.62 -2.58
CA LYS A 263 18.10 -6.89 -3.18
C LYS A 263 18.56 -7.88 -2.11
N LYS A 264 19.37 -7.44 -1.13
CA LYS A 264 19.81 -8.30 -0.02
C LYS A 264 18.64 -8.92 0.75
N GLU A 265 17.58 -8.16 0.98
CA GLU A 265 16.40 -8.66 1.70
C GLU A 265 15.51 -9.54 0.82
N LEU A 266 15.37 -9.21 -0.46
CA LEU A 266 14.66 -10.06 -1.42
C LEU A 266 15.39 -11.39 -1.67
N ASP A 267 16.71 -11.39 -1.69
CA ASP A 267 17.52 -12.63 -1.78
C ASP A 267 17.26 -13.53 -0.56
N LYS A 268 17.18 -12.96 0.64
CA LYS A 268 16.82 -13.71 1.85
C LYS A 268 15.38 -14.25 1.80
N ALA A 269 14.43 -13.44 1.34
CA ALA A 269 13.04 -13.85 1.19
C ALA A 269 12.91 -14.98 0.14
N ALA A 270 13.62 -14.87 -0.99
CA ALA A 270 13.68 -15.90 -2.01
C ALA A 270 14.30 -17.19 -1.48
N ALA A 271 15.37 -17.10 -0.69
CA ALA A 271 15.99 -18.28 -0.04
C ALA A 271 15.05 -19.00 0.94
N ARG A 272 14.06 -18.28 1.52
CA ARG A 272 13.00 -18.85 2.37
C ARG A 272 11.77 -19.29 1.58
N GLY A 273 11.73 -19.11 0.25
CA GLY A 273 10.57 -19.40 -0.58
C GLY A 273 9.42 -18.39 -0.46
N GLU A 274 9.67 -17.24 0.18
CA GLU A 274 8.67 -16.18 0.40
C GLU A 274 8.58 -15.19 -0.78
N PHE A 275 9.57 -15.20 -1.69
CA PHE A 275 9.63 -14.31 -2.85
C PHE A 275 10.11 -15.06 -4.10
N ARG A 276 9.59 -14.68 -5.27
CA ARG A 276 9.97 -15.24 -6.57
C ARG A 276 10.50 -14.14 -7.48
N TRP A 277 11.68 -14.34 -8.05
CA TRP A 277 12.21 -13.42 -9.04
C TRP A 277 11.48 -13.60 -10.38
N LEU A 278 10.54 -12.69 -10.70
CA LEU A 278 9.91 -12.60 -12.04
C LEU A 278 10.71 -11.69 -12.99
N VAL A 279 11.61 -10.88 -12.43
CA VAL A 279 12.57 -10.03 -13.14
C VAL A 279 13.96 -10.42 -12.68
N LYS A 280 14.89 -10.58 -13.63
CA LYS A 280 16.30 -10.82 -13.29
C LYS A 280 16.90 -9.54 -12.70
N PRO A 281 17.41 -9.54 -11.45
CA PRO A 281 17.96 -8.33 -10.83
C PRO A 281 18.98 -7.59 -11.68
N GLU A 282 19.79 -8.34 -12.43
CA GLU A 282 20.90 -7.87 -13.27
C GLU A 282 20.39 -7.16 -14.54
N SER A 283 19.11 -7.34 -14.89
CA SER A 283 18.48 -6.67 -16.03
C SER A 283 17.95 -5.26 -15.70
N ILE A 284 17.99 -4.85 -14.42
CA ILE A 284 17.47 -3.55 -13.99
C ILE A 284 18.51 -2.46 -14.23
N ILE A 285 18.15 -1.48 -15.04
CA ILE A 285 18.94 -0.27 -15.28
C ILE A 285 18.61 0.76 -14.21
N LEU A 286 19.46 0.87 -13.19
CA LEU A 286 19.21 1.72 -12.01
C LEU A 286 19.12 3.22 -12.34
N ASP A 287 19.80 3.67 -13.40
CA ASP A 287 19.82 5.06 -13.86
C ASP A 287 18.69 5.39 -14.85
N ASP A 288 17.72 4.49 -15.05
CA ASP A 288 16.53 4.73 -15.87
C ASP A 288 15.24 4.79 -15.03
N PRO A 289 15.01 5.90 -14.30
CA PRO A 289 13.87 6.03 -13.40
C PRO A 289 12.55 6.19 -14.17
N LEU A 290 11.46 5.79 -13.52
CA LEU A 290 10.10 5.80 -14.08
C LEU A 290 9.72 7.16 -14.68
N TYR A 291 10.07 8.29 -14.05
CA TYR A 291 9.70 9.61 -14.58
C TYR A 291 10.36 9.89 -15.94
N LYS A 292 11.64 9.53 -16.14
CA LYS A 292 12.34 9.66 -17.43
C LYS A 292 11.75 8.76 -18.49
N LYS A 293 11.33 7.54 -18.11
CA LYS A 293 10.63 6.66 -19.02
C LYS A 293 9.32 7.26 -19.53
N ARG A 294 8.54 7.88 -18.63
CA ARG A 294 7.29 8.54 -19.00
C ARG A 294 7.50 9.76 -19.90
N GLU A 295 8.53 10.57 -19.64
CA GLU A 295 8.92 11.69 -20.54
C GLU A 295 9.16 11.21 -21.98
N ARG A 296 9.86 10.08 -22.14
CA ARG A 296 10.09 9.48 -23.45
C ARG A 296 8.80 8.94 -24.09
N GLU A 297 7.94 8.27 -23.32
CA GLU A 297 6.66 7.72 -23.82
C GLU A 297 5.72 8.82 -24.34
N VAL A 298 5.63 9.96 -23.65
CA VAL A 298 4.83 11.11 -24.09
C VAL A 298 5.44 11.76 -25.33
N SER A 299 6.76 11.91 -25.38
CA SER A 299 7.47 12.49 -26.53
C SER A 299 7.35 11.65 -27.81
N THR A 300 7.21 10.32 -27.70
CA THR A 300 6.97 9.45 -28.86
C THR A 300 5.55 9.62 -29.38
N LYS A 301 4.54 9.65 -28.49
CA LYS A 301 3.13 9.84 -28.90
C LYS A 301 2.91 11.15 -29.65
N SER A 302 3.54 12.24 -29.22
CA SER A 302 3.42 13.54 -29.89
C SER A 302 4.15 13.61 -31.24
N ARG A 303 4.91 12.59 -31.64
CA ARG A 303 5.57 12.51 -32.97
C ARG A 303 4.75 11.69 -33.96
N ASP A 304 3.83 10.86 -33.46
CA ASP A 304 2.96 10.00 -34.26
C ASP A 304 1.58 10.67 -34.53
N GLU A 305 1.34 11.85 -33.97
CA GLU A 305 0.17 12.74 -34.19
C GLU A 305 0.55 13.95 -35.07
#